data_AF-A0A9Q0X9C1-F1
#
_entry.id   AF-A0A9Q0X9C1-F1
#
_cell.length_a   1.000
_cell.length_b   1.000
_cell.length_c   1.000
_cell.angle_alpha   90.00
_cell.angle_beta   90.00
_cell.angle_gamma   90.00
#
_symmetry.space_group_name_H-M   'P 1'
#
loop_
_entity.id
_entity.type
_entity.pdbx_description
1 polymer ?
#
loop_
_entity_poly.entity_id
_entity_poly.type
_entity_poly.pdbx_seq_one_letter_code
_entity_poly.pdbx_strand_id
1 'polypeptide(L)'
;MATFNDVLSLPVHQLLISLRQELCSKLNIPIEDVELSMGMSTDFQHAIEVGSTNVRIGSTIFGERDYTKKPSSDKTPREIKDKLENLTVQEH
;
A
#
# COMPACT_ATOMS: atom_id res chain seq x y z
N MET A 1 13.03 -18.90 25.65
CA MET A 1 13.24 -17.56 25.06
C MET A 1 13.60 -17.79 23.60
N ALA A 2 12.70 -17.49 22.66
CA ALA A 2 13.03 -17.61 21.24
C ALA A 2 14.17 -16.63 20.92
N THR A 3 15.19 -17.11 20.22
CA THR A 3 16.34 -16.31 19.82
C THR A 3 15.99 -15.46 18.60
N PHE A 4 16.71 -14.36 18.36
CA PHE A 4 16.52 -13.49 17.19
C PHE A 4 16.57 -14.26 15.85
N ASN A 5 17.30 -15.38 15.79
CA ASN A 5 17.36 -16.24 14.62
C ASN A 5 16.10 -17.10 14.42
N ASP A 6 15.39 -17.48 15.49
CA ASP A 6 14.16 -18.28 15.40
C ASP A 6 13.01 -17.47 14.76
N VAL A 7 13.12 -16.14 14.87
CA VAL A 7 12.14 -15.17 14.39
C VAL A 7 12.16 -15.01 12.85
N LEU A 8 13.29 -15.33 12.20
CA LEU A 8 13.48 -15.23 10.73
C LEU A 8 12.78 -16.35 9.93
N SER A 9 12.32 -17.40 10.60
CA SER A 9 11.61 -18.54 9.99
C SER A 9 10.08 -18.46 10.13
N LEU A 10 9.56 -17.43 10.81
CA LEU A 10 8.13 -17.34 11.10
C LEU A 10 7.34 -16.78 9.90
N PRO A 11 6.08 -17.23 9.70
CA PRO A 11 5.16 -16.56 8.80
C PRO A 11 5.10 -15.06 9.12
N VAL A 12 5.03 -14.22 8.09
CA VAL A 12 5.20 -12.75 8.20
C VAL A 12 4.30 -12.11 9.26
N HIS A 13 3.06 -12.60 9.42
CA HIS A 13 2.16 -12.09 10.46
C HIS A 13 2.66 -12.38 11.87
N GLN A 14 3.19 -13.59 12.11
CA GLN A 14 3.69 -14.00 13.42
C GLN A 14 4.97 -13.25 13.81
N LEU A 15 5.82 -12.95 12.83
CA LEU A 15 6.98 -12.09 13.00
C LEU A 15 6.59 -10.68 13.48
N LEU A 16 5.64 -10.04 12.81
CA LEU A 16 5.16 -8.70 13.17
C LEU A 16 4.58 -8.66 14.59
N ILE A 17 3.82 -9.68 14.98
CA ILE A 17 3.24 -9.79 16.33
C ILE A 17 4.35 -9.88 17.38
N SER A 18 5.34 -10.75 17.17
CA SER A 18 6.46 -10.92 18.09
C SER A 18 7.27 -9.64 18.23
N LEU A 19 7.54 -8.94 17.12
CA LEU A 19 8.25 -7.66 17.14
C LEU A 19 7.48 -6.58 17.90
N ARG A 20 6.15 -6.50 17.75
CA ARG A 20 5.33 -5.58 18.55
C ARG A 20 5.48 -5.89 20.03
N GLN A 21 5.35 -7.16 20.43
CA GLN A 21 5.48 -7.57 21.82
C GLN A 21 6.85 -7.20 22.40
N GLU A 22 7.91 -7.44 21.64
CA GLU A 22 9.27 -7.10 22.04
C GLU A 22 9.46 -5.58 22.18
N LEU A 23 8.96 -4.79 21.24
CA LEU A 23 8.99 -3.32 21.29
C LEU A 23 8.23 -2.77 22.50
N CYS A 24 7.00 -3.24 22.72
CA CYS A 24 6.17 -2.82 23.85
C CYS A 24 6.85 -3.12 25.18
N SER A 25 7.44 -4.31 25.31
CA SER A 25 8.19 -4.73 26.49
C SER A 25 9.44 -3.87 26.73
N LYS A 26 10.24 -3.63 25.68
CA LYS A 26 11.49 -2.85 25.78
C LYS A 26 11.25 -1.37 26.06
N LEU A 27 10.19 -0.80 25.51
CA LEU A 27 9.88 0.62 25.63
C LEU A 27 8.88 0.92 26.76
N ASN A 28 8.37 -0.11 27.44
CA ASN A 28 7.34 0.00 28.47
C ASN A 28 6.10 0.75 27.97
N ILE A 29 5.68 0.44 26.73
CA ILE A 29 4.49 0.99 26.07
C ILE A 29 3.39 -0.07 26.16
N PRO A 30 2.15 0.30 26.55
CA PRO A 30 1.01 -0.62 26.50
C PRO A 30 0.79 -1.18 25.10
N ILE A 31 0.45 -2.46 24.98
CA ILE A 31 0.33 -3.12 23.67
C ILE A 31 -0.87 -2.58 22.86
N GLU A 32 -1.88 -2.11 23.56
CA GLU A 32 -3.07 -1.45 23.03
C GLU A 32 -2.77 -0.11 22.35
N ASP A 33 -1.66 0.54 22.70
CA ASP A 33 -1.23 1.80 22.09
C ASP A 33 -0.44 1.59 20.78
N VAL A 34 -0.13 0.33 20.44
CA VAL A 34 0.65 -0.04 19.25
C VAL A 34 -0.20 -0.86 18.28
N GLU A 35 -0.62 -0.18 17.22
CA GLU A 35 -1.38 -0.79 16.13
C GLU A 35 -0.56 -1.77 15.27
N LEU A 36 -1.21 -2.83 14.80
CA LEU A 36 -0.69 -3.74 13.79
C LEU A 36 -1.45 -3.52 12.47
N SER A 37 -0.79 -2.88 11.52
CA SER A 37 -1.33 -2.69 10.16
C SER A 37 -0.85 -3.80 9.21
N MET A 38 -1.58 -4.91 9.18
CA MET A 38 -1.29 -6.07 8.33
C MET A 38 -2.59 -6.70 7.79
N GLY A 39 -2.49 -7.43 6.69
CA GLY A 39 -3.67 -7.93 5.96
C GLY A 39 -4.07 -7.02 4.79
N MET A 40 -4.17 -7.64 3.63
CA MET A 40 -4.59 -7.09 2.35
C MET A 40 -5.89 -7.77 1.89
N SER A 41 -6.40 -7.36 0.73
CA SER A 41 -7.62 -7.91 0.11
C SER A 41 -7.75 -9.45 0.14
N THR A 42 -6.64 -10.19 0.05
CA THR A 42 -6.62 -11.66 -0.07
C THR A 42 -6.48 -12.42 1.24
N ASP A 43 -6.03 -11.76 2.31
CA ASP A 43 -5.63 -12.41 3.57
C ASP A 43 -6.09 -11.64 4.83
N PHE A 44 -6.96 -10.63 4.67
CA PHE A 44 -7.45 -9.81 5.78
C PHE A 44 -8.14 -10.63 6.88
N GLN A 45 -8.83 -11.73 6.54
CA GLN A 45 -9.49 -12.59 7.53
C GLN A 45 -8.47 -13.22 8.46
N HIS A 46 -7.43 -13.83 7.89
CA HIS A 46 -6.35 -14.43 8.67
C HIS A 46 -5.57 -13.38 9.45
N ALA A 47 -5.34 -12.19 8.87
CA ALA A 47 -4.70 -11.09 9.58
C ALA A 47 -5.49 -10.65 10.83
N ILE A 48 -6.83 -10.63 10.77
CA ILE A 48 -7.69 -10.34 11.92
C ILE A 48 -7.59 -11.45 12.96
N GLU A 49 -7.65 -12.72 12.56
CA GLU A 49 -7.55 -13.88 13.47
C GLU A 49 -6.26 -13.85 14.31
N VAL A 50 -5.16 -13.40 13.72
CA VAL A 50 -3.85 -13.32 14.40
C VAL A 50 -3.61 -11.96 15.09
N GLY A 51 -4.59 -11.04 15.08
CA GLY A 51 -4.56 -9.83 15.90
C GLY A 51 -4.14 -8.54 15.18
N SER A 52 -4.36 -8.44 13.87
CA SER A 52 -4.29 -7.16 13.14
C SER A 52 -5.32 -6.17 13.70
N THR A 53 -4.90 -4.92 13.91
CA THR A 53 -5.80 -3.83 14.31
C THR A 53 -6.24 -2.98 13.11
N ASN A 54 -5.55 -3.10 11.98
CA ASN A 54 -5.83 -2.35 10.76
C ASN A 54 -5.54 -3.20 9.51
N VAL A 55 -6.55 -3.36 8.65
CA VAL A 55 -6.46 -4.09 7.38
C VAL A 55 -6.67 -3.16 6.19
N ARG A 56 -6.02 -3.45 5.06
CA ARG A 56 -6.08 -2.62 3.85
C ARG A 56 -6.77 -3.36 2.72
N ILE A 57 -8.04 -3.04 2.47
CA ILE A 57 -8.88 -3.74 1.48
C ILE A 57 -9.17 -2.82 0.30
N GLY A 58 -8.72 -3.22 -0.89
CA GLY A 58 -8.90 -2.46 -2.13
C GLY A 58 -9.69 -3.25 -3.16
N SER A 59 -9.03 -4.18 -3.84
CA SER A 59 -9.62 -4.99 -4.91
C SER A 59 -10.89 -5.76 -4.51
N THR A 60 -11.00 -6.23 -3.26
CA THR A 60 -12.23 -6.89 -2.80
C THR A 60 -13.43 -5.96 -2.75
N ILE A 61 -13.21 -4.66 -2.52
CA ILE A 61 -14.27 -3.64 -2.47
C ILE A 61 -14.51 -3.02 -3.86
N PHE A 62 -13.43 -2.66 -4.56
CA PHE A 62 -13.49 -1.84 -5.78
C PHE A 62 -13.32 -2.65 -7.08
N GLY A 63 -13.00 -3.94 -6.99
CA GLY A 63 -12.68 -4.78 -8.14
C GLY A 63 -11.27 -4.56 -8.67
N GLU A 64 -10.98 -5.19 -9.81
CA GLU A 64 -9.70 -5.04 -10.50
C GLU A 64 -9.58 -3.67 -11.18
N ARG A 65 -8.34 -3.19 -11.32
CA ARG A 65 -8.09 -1.94 -12.03
C ARG A 65 -8.22 -2.17 -13.53
N ASP A 66 -9.11 -1.42 -14.17
CA ASP A 66 -9.19 -1.35 -15.62
C ASP A 66 -8.06 -0.46 -16.18
N TYR A 67 -7.01 -1.09 -16.70
CA TYR A 67 -5.87 -0.41 -17.33
C TYR A 67 -6.12 -0.03 -18.80
N THR A 68 -7.28 -0.37 -19.38
CA THR A 68 -7.61 0.00 -20.77
C THR A 68 -7.95 1.48 -20.90
N LYS A 69 -8.39 2.10 -19.80
CA LYS A 69 -8.59 3.54 -19.69
C LYS A 69 -7.26 4.19 -19.34
N LYS A 70 -6.48 4.59 -20.34
CA LYS A 70 -5.35 5.52 -20.10
C LYS A 70 -5.93 6.74 -19.37
N PRO A 71 -5.43 7.13 -18.19
CA PRO A 71 -5.74 8.45 -17.66
C PRO A 71 -5.32 9.42 -18.75
N SER A 72 -6.27 10.24 -19.21
CA SER A 72 -5.98 11.26 -20.23
C SER A 72 -4.77 12.03 -19.73
N SER A 73 -3.62 11.80 -20.35
CA SER A 73 -2.44 12.61 -20.14
C SER A 73 -2.88 14.04 -20.38
N ASP A 74 -2.79 14.88 -19.35
CA ASP A 74 -2.77 16.32 -19.54
C ASP A 74 -1.92 16.61 -20.77
N LYS A 75 -2.51 17.35 -21.72
CA LYS A 75 -1.95 17.57 -23.05
C LYS A 75 -0.48 17.89 -22.93
N THR A 76 0.36 17.00 -23.44
CA THR A 76 1.81 17.20 -23.54
C THR A 76 2.04 18.54 -24.24
N PRO A 77 3.01 19.39 -23.82
CA PRO A 77 3.32 20.67 -24.48
C PRO A 77 3.55 20.61 -26.00
N ARG A 78 3.76 19.39 -26.53
CA ARG A 78 3.95 19.10 -27.95
C ARG A 78 2.68 19.31 -28.79
N GLU A 79 1.49 19.00 -28.28
CA GLU A 79 0.22 19.24 -28.99
C GLU A 79 -0.11 20.73 -29.11
N ILE A 80 0.36 21.55 -28.17
CA ILE A 80 0.19 23.01 -28.21
C ILE A 80 1.10 23.61 -29.30
N LYS A 81 2.30 23.06 -29.48
CA LYS A 81 3.27 23.55 -30.48
C LYS A 81 2.80 23.27 -31.91
N ASP A 82 2.31 22.06 -32.16
CA ASP A 82 1.78 21.68 -33.48
C ASP A 82 0.51 22.49 -33.84
N LYS A 83 -0.28 22.91 -32.83
CA LYS A 83 -1.43 23.78 -33.04
C LYS A 83 -1.05 25.25 -33.27
N LEU A 84 0.03 25.73 -32.66
CA LEU A 84 0.55 27.09 -32.85
C LEU A 84 1.24 27.27 -34.21
N GLU A 85 2.00 26.27 -34.67
CA GLU A 85 2.66 26.30 -35.97
C GLU A 85 1.65 26.27 -37.14
N ASN A 86 0.52 25.58 -36.96
CA ASN A 86 -0.58 25.56 -37.94
C ASN A 86 -1.47 26.82 -37.91
N LEU A 87 -1.30 27.71 -36.92
CA LEU A 87 -1.99 29.01 -36.85
C LEU A 87 -1.17 30.16 -37.46
N THR A 88 0.14 30.00 -37.63
CA THR A 88 1.02 31.05 -38.20
C THR A 88 1.13 31.04 -39.73
N VAL A 89 0.34 30.23 -40.44
CA VAL A 89 0.36 30.19 -41.91
C VAL A 89 -1.01 30.52 -42.49
N GLN A 90 -1.54 31.71 -42.22
CA GLN A 90 -2.47 32.39 -43.14
C GLN A 90 -2.33 33.91 -43.02
N GLU A 91 -2.20 34.53 -44.20
CA GLU A 91 -2.26 35.96 -44.55
C GLU A 91 -0.98 36.78 -44.30
N HIS A 92 -0.35 37.42 -45.31
CA HIS A 92 -0.73 37.75 -46.70
C HIS A 92 0.55 37.91 -47.55
#